data_AF-A0A397S0F6-F1
#
_entry.id   AF-A0A397S0F6-F1
#
_cell.length_a   1.000
_cell.length_b   1.000
_cell.length_c   1.000
_cell.angle_alpha   90.00
_cell.angle_beta   90.00
_cell.angle_gamma   90.00
#
_symmetry.space_group_name_H-M   'P 1'
#
loop_
_entity.id
_entity.type
_entity.pdbx_description
1 polymer ?
#
loop_
_entity_poly.entity_id
_entity_poly.type
_entity_poly.pdbx_seq_one_letter_code
_entity_poly.pdbx_strand_id
1 'polypeptide(L)'
;MKQKYTKINDTWHNISFVKNIGIENKKFTNNEALLLKLGDKTREKLLKEMNRKTIPQLIIIDGVDGVGKTTIVESLINKFQEQGLKVINNTFKRRRSDNPKFTKPNLKYEWMFRKEVVEQINKRMITYGNEDIILLDKSPYCEYFYQRTKSFDRGYITPYGNFRMEEEIFKYKDIIDNAIVIFLENKQCWSNYYNRETKKDNGGHKSSYETLKEKEYLDMVKMFKEHQVIYENKKKYKAVEIKNDRESWKRIYNQIVRFIKDEY
;
A
#
# COMPACT_ATOMS: atom_id res chain seq x y z
N MET A 1 -9.09 -20.65 5.06
CA MET A 1 -8.56 -21.63 4.08
C MET A 1 -8.25 -20.91 2.77
N LYS A 2 -7.18 -21.28 2.04
CA LYS A 2 -6.90 -20.69 0.71
C LYS A 2 -7.48 -21.57 -0.40
N GLN A 3 -8.13 -20.95 -1.39
CA GLN A 3 -8.65 -21.61 -2.59
C GLN A 3 -7.70 -21.38 -3.77
N LYS A 4 -7.75 -22.25 -4.79
CA LYS A 4 -6.92 -22.13 -6.00
C LYS A 4 -7.65 -21.29 -7.06
N TYR A 5 -6.90 -20.41 -7.70
CA TYR A 5 -7.38 -19.55 -8.79
C TYR A 5 -6.41 -19.60 -9.96
N THR A 6 -6.95 -19.38 -11.16
CA THR A 6 -6.18 -19.29 -12.40
C THR A 6 -6.48 -17.98 -13.11
N LYS A 7 -5.47 -17.40 -13.76
CA LYS A 7 -5.59 -16.13 -14.48
C LYS A 7 -5.80 -16.39 -15.98
N ILE A 8 -6.90 -15.86 -16.54
CA ILE A 8 -7.25 -15.96 -17.96
C ILE A 8 -7.57 -14.54 -18.44
N ASN A 9 -6.88 -14.05 -19.47
CA ASN A 9 -7.08 -12.70 -20.03
C ASN A 9 -7.14 -11.59 -18.95
N ASP A 10 -6.15 -11.59 -18.06
CA ASP A 10 -6.05 -10.63 -16.94
C ASP A 10 -7.23 -10.66 -15.93
N THR A 11 -7.98 -11.76 -15.90
CA THR A 11 -9.08 -11.97 -14.97
C THR A 11 -8.85 -13.25 -14.18
N TRP A 12 -9.06 -13.19 -12.86
CA TRP A 12 -8.90 -14.32 -11.96
C TRP A 12 -10.20 -15.11 -11.84
N HIS A 13 -10.10 -16.43 -11.99
CA HIS A 13 -11.22 -17.35 -11.88
C HIS A 13 -10.90 -18.44 -10.86
N ASN A 14 -11.89 -18.82 -10.04
CA ASN A 14 -11.78 -20.03 -9.24
C ASN A 14 -11.68 -21.23 -10.18
N ILE A 15 -10.72 -22.11 -9.95
CA ILE A 15 -10.47 -23.27 -10.84
C ILE A 15 -11.70 -24.17 -10.98
N SER A 16 -12.63 -24.17 -10.02
CA SER A 16 -13.87 -24.96 -10.11
C SER A 16 -14.82 -24.49 -11.21
N PHE A 17 -14.62 -23.29 -11.77
CA PHE A 17 -15.51 -22.69 -12.77
C PHE A 17 -14.96 -22.68 -14.19
N VAL A 18 -13.73 -23.17 -14.40
CA VAL A 18 -13.07 -23.13 -15.69
C VAL A 18 -12.59 -24.52 -16.09
N LYS A 19 -12.75 -24.86 -17.36
CA LYS A 19 -12.26 -26.13 -17.93
C LYS A 19 -10.78 -26.07 -18.27
N ASN A 20 -10.32 -24.90 -18.71
CA ASN A 20 -8.93 -24.66 -19.09
C ASN A 20 -8.22 -23.94 -17.95
N ILE A 21 -7.04 -24.45 -17.58
CA ILE A 21 -6.15 -23.82 -16.62
C ILE A 21 -5.32 -22.79 -17.38
N GLY A 22 -5.36 -21.53 -16.93
CA GLY A 22 -4.52 -20.46 -17.45
C GLY A 22 -3.05 -20.65 -17.08
N ILE A 23 -2.20 -19.79 -17.64
CA ILE A 23 -0.74 -19.88 -17.49
C ILE A 23 -0.32 -19.64 -16.03
N GLU A 24 -1.04 -18.79 -15.31
CA GLU A 24 -0.73 -18.43 -13.94
C GLU A 24 -1.74 -19.02 -12.96
N ASN A 25 -1.24 -19.63 -11.87
CA ASN A 25 -2.05 -20.27 -10.84
C ASN A 25 -1.56 -19.87 -9.45
N LYS A 26 -2.47 -19.37 -8.62
CA LYS A 26 -2.18 -18.90 -7.27
C LYS A 26 -3.23 -19.37 -6.27
N LYS A 27 -2.88 -19.31 -4.98
CA LYS A 27 -3.78 -19.62 -3.87
C LYS A 27 -4.10 -18.35 -3.09
N PHE A 28 -5.40 -18.07 -2.94
CA PHE A 28 -5.88 -16.89 -2.22
C PHE A 28 -6.89 -17.27 -1.13
N THR A 29 -6.86 -16.56 -0.01
CA THR A 29 -7.99 -16.53 0.93
C THR A 29 -9.17 -15.81 0.30
N ASN A 30 -10.36 -15.90 0.89
CA ASN A 30 -11.53 -15.18 0.38
C ASN A 30 -11.31 -13.65 0.40
N ASN A 31 -10.71 -13.10 1.47
CA ASN A 31 -10.34 -11.68 1.53
C ASN A 31 -9.32 -11.29 0.45
N GLU A 32 -8.26 -12.09 0.28
CA GLU A 32 -7.27 -11.81 -0.78
C GLU A 32 -7.94 -11.86 -2.17
N ALA A 33 -8.80 -12.85 -2.43
CA ALA A 33 -9.43 -13.06 -3.72
C ALA A 33 -10.45 -11.97 -4.07
N LEU A 34 -11.21 -11.47 -3.09
CA LEU A 34 -12.25 -10.47 -3.32
C LEU A 34 -11.68 -9.14 -3.84
N LEU A 35 -10.39 -8.87 -3.60
CA LEU A 35 -9.71 -7.66 -4.08
C LEU A 35 -9.08 -7.82 -5.48
N LEU A 36 -9.14 -9.02 -6.07
CA LEU A 36 -8.66 -9.27 -7.43
C LEU A 36 -9.68 -8.80 -8.47
N LYS A 37 -9.21 -8.65 -9.71
CA LYS A 37 -10.10 -8.57 -10.88
C LYS A 37 -10.69 -9.95 -11.16
N LEU A 38 -11.93 -10.18 -10.72
CA LEU A 38 -12.59 -11.48 -10.76
C LEU A 38 -13.56 -11.64 -11.92
N GLY A 39 -13.68 -12.85 -12.45
CA GLY A 39 -14.77 -13.20 -13.38
C GLY A 39 -16.10 -13.36 -12.65
N ASP A 40 -17.22 -13.10 -13.34
CA ASP A 40 -18.57 -12.99 -12.77
C ASP A 40 -18.96 -14.13 -11.83
N LYS A 41 -18.89 -15.37 -12.31
CA LYS A 41 -19.23 -16.56 -11.50
C LYS A 41 -18.36 -16.70 -10.24
N THR A 42 -17.09 -16.31 -10.34
CA THR A 42 -16.16 -16.35 -9.19
C THR A 42 -16.52 -15.27 -8.17
N ARG A 43 -16.80 -14.06 -8.65
CA ARG A 43 -17.26 -12.92 -7.85
C ARG A 43 -18.57 -13.23 -7.12
N GLU A 44 -19.59 -13.70 -7.84
CA GLU A 44 -20.90 -14.04 -7.26
C GLU A 44 -20.78 -15.09 -6.15
N LYS A 45 -20.01 -16.17 -6.41
CA LYS A 45 -19.74 -17.20 -5.40
C LYS A 45 -19.07 -16.61 -4.15
N LEU A 46 -18.02 -15.81 -4.32
CA LEU A 46 -17.29 -15.23 -3.19
C LEU A 46 -18.15 -14.25 -2.38
N LEU A 47 -18.95 -13.41 -3.04
CA LEU A 47 -19.89 -12.52 -2.37
C LEU A 47 -20.92 -13.30 -1.56
N LYS A 48 -21.47 -14.39 -2.12
CA LYS A 48 -22.39 -15.28 -1.39
C LYS A 48 -21.72 -15.97 -0.20
N GLU A 49 -20.53 -16.54 -0.38
CA GLU A 49 -19.77 -17.20 0.69
C GLU A 49 -19.42 -16.25 1.84
N MET A 50 -19.13 -14.99 1.53
CA MET A 50 -18.78 -13.97 2.51
C MET A 50 -19.98 -13.20 3.05
N ASN A 51 -21.20 -13.52 2.62
CA ASN A 51 -22.43 -12.80 2.95
C ASN A 51 -22.33 -11.28 2.67
N ARG A 52 -21.85 -10.92 1.48
CA ARG A 52 -21.64 -9.54 1.04
C ARG A 52 -22.46 -9.22 -0.21
N LYS A 53 -22.91 -7.97 -0.32
CA LYS A 53 -23.58 -7.45 -1.52
C LYS A 53 -22.59 -6.92 -2.56
N THR A 54 -21.47 -6.37 -2.10
CA THR A 54 -20.48 -5.69 -2.94
C THR A 54 -19.05 -6.09 -2.58
N ILE A 55 -18.16 -5.95 -3.57
CA ILE A 55 -16.72 -6.04 -3.39
C ILE A 55 -16.25 -4.77 -2.68
N PRO A 56 -15.40 -4.86 -1.65
CA PRO A 56 -14.79 -3.70 -1.03
C PRO A 56 -13.82 -3.00 -1.99
N GLN A 57 -13.83 -1.67 -2.01
CA GLN A 57 -12.87 -0.89 -2.78
C GLN A 57 -11.57 -0.73 -1.99
N LEU A 58 -10.45 -1.19 -2.54
CA LEU A 58 -9.12 -0.88 -2.02
C LEU A 58 -8.64 0.45 -2.60
N ILE A 59 -8.31 1.39 -1.72
CA ILE A 59 -7.75 2.69 -2.05
C ILE A 59 -6.41 2.84 -1.33
N ILE A 60 -5.37 3.13 -2.10
CA ILE A 60 -4.01 3.35 -1.61
C ILE A 60 -3.69 4.83 -1.77
N ILE A 61 -3.37 5.49 -0.65
CA ILE A 61 -2.80 6.84 -0.64
C ILE A 61 -1.30 6.69 -0.39
N ASP A 62 -0.50 6.95 -1.43
CA ASP A 62 0.96 6.81 -1.38
C ASP A 62 1.68 8.15 -1.57
N GLY A 63 2.99 8.16 -1.36
CA GLY A 63 3.87 9.32 -1.44
C GLY A 63 4.93 9.30 -0.35
N VAL A 64 5.94 10.16 -0.48
CA VAL A 64 7.03 10.25 0.50
C VAL A 64 6.55 10.68 1.88
N ASP A 65 7.37 10.47 2.90
CA ASP A 65 7.03 10.91 4.26
C ASP A 65 7.07 12.43 4.35
N GLY A 66 6.03 13.05 4.91
CA GLY A 66 5.91 14.52 4.96
C GLY A 66 5.00 15.14 3.90
N VAL A 67 4.48 14.36 2.94
CA VAL A 67 3.54 14.90 1.93
C VAL A 67 2.16 15.28 2.48
N GLY A 68 1.76 14.70 3.62
CA GLY A 68 0.42 14.93 4.21
C GLY A 68 -0.56 13.77 4.07
N LYS A 69 -0.08 12.54 3.82
CA LYS A 69 -0.93 11.33 3.65
C LYS A 69 -1.95 11.15 4.77
N THR A 70 -1.50 11.18 6.03
CA THR A 70 -2.36 10.96 7.20
C THR A 70 -3.54 11.95 7.25
N THR A 71 -3.30 13.23 6.99
CA THR A 71 -4.36 14.26 6.96
C THR A 71 -5.38 14.03 5.85
N ILE A 72 -4.91 13.63 4.66
CA ILE A 72 -5.80 13.27 3.54
C ILE A 72 -6.62 12.03 3.88
N VAL A 73 -5.97 11.00 4.43
CA VAL A 73 -6.59 9.74 4.82
C VAL A 73 -7.69 9.97 5.86
N GLU A 74 -7.43 10.75 6.91
CA GLU A 74 -8.43 11.13 7.92
C GLU A 74 -9.64 11.84 7.30
N SER A 75 -9.38 12.81 6.40
CA SER A 75 -10.45 13.54 5.73
C SER A 75 -11.31 12.63 4.83
N LEU A 76 -10.68 11.66 4.15
CA LEU A 76 -11.38 10.68 3.32
C LEU A 76 -12.24 9.72 4.17
N ILE A 77 -11.72 9.24 5.30
CA ILE A 77 -12.46 8.38 6.23
C ILE A 77 -13.75 9.09 6.67
N ASN A 78 -13.62 10.32 7.18
CA ASN A 78 -14.77 11.11 7.62
C ASN A 78 -15.78 11.27 6.48
N LYS A 79 -15.30 11.58 5.26
CA LYS A 79 -16.21 11.79 4.12
C LYS A 79 -16.97 10.54 3.71
N PHE A 80 -16.33 9.37 3.67
CA PHE A 80 -16.99 8.12 3.34
C PHE A 80 -17.97 7.68 4.44
N GLN A 81 -17.62 7.90 5.71
CA GLN A 81 -18.51 7.60 6.84
C GLN A 81 -19.75 8.50 6.86
N GLU A 82 -19.62 9.79 6.52
CA GLU A 82 -20.77 10.70 6.30
C GLU A 82 -21.75 10.16 5.23
N GLN A 83 -21.25 9.35 4.29
CA GLN A 83 -22.05 8.73 3.23
C GLN A 83 -22.61 7.36 3.65
N GLY A 84 -22.44 6.96 4.91
CA GLY A 84 -22.90 5.68 5.44
C GLY A 84 -22.03 4.49 5.06
N LEU A 85 -20.85 4.70 4.45
CA LEU A 85 -19.93 3.62 4.09
C LEU A 85 -19.11 3.20 5.31
N LYS A 86 -18.90 1.88 5.44
CA LYS A 86 -17.99 1.32 6.43
C LYS A 86 -16.57 1.38 5.89
N VAL A 87 -15.67 2.00 6.64
CA VAL A 87 -14.29 2.23 6.22
C VAL A 87 -13.33 1.61 7.24
N ILE A 88 -12.30 0.91 6.75
CA ILE A 88 -11.18 0.47 7.56
C ILE A 88 -9.87 1.10 7.09
N ASN A 89 -9.08 1.60 8.05
CA ASN A 89 -7.70 2.03 7.84
C ASN A 89 -6.82 1.34 8.87
N ASN A 90 -6.27 0.18 8.50
CA ASN A 90 -5.40 -0.56 9.39
C ASN A 90 -4.05 0.14 9.54
N THR A 91 -3.59 0.29 10.79
CA THR A 91 -2.31 0.96 11.09
C THR A 91 -1.29 0.03 11.74
N PHE A 92 -1.29 -1.28 11.41
CA PHE A 92 -0.34 -2.24 11.97
C PHE A 92 1.10 -1.79 11.72
N LYS A 93 1.91 -1.68 12.77
CA LYS A 93 3.30 -1.19 12.67
C LYS A 93 4.25 -2.26 13.17
N ARG A 94 5.44 -2.28 12.58
CA ARG A 94 6.57 -3.05 13.06
C ARG A 94 7.64 -2.10 13.60
N ARG A 95 8.06 -2.27 14.85
CA ARG A 95 9.14 -1.49 15.46
C ARG A 95 10.36 -2.39 15.66
N ARG A 96 11.55 -1.80 15.65
CA ARG A 96 12.78 -2.54 15.99
C ARG A 96 12.72 -3.14 17.39
N SER A 97 12.11 -2.41 18.33
CA SER A 97 11.99 -2.81 19.74
C SER A 97 11.17 -4.08 19.97
N ASP A 98 10.26 -4.45 19.07
CA ASP A 98 9.42 -5.64 19.32
C ASP A 98 10.17 -6.97 19.03
N ASN A 99 11.43 -6.92 18.60
CA ASN A 99 12.29 -8.11 18.56
C ASN A 99 13.75 -7.75 18.86
N PRO A 100 14.38 -8.36 19.89
CA PRO A 100 15.77 -8.08 20.26
C PRO A 100 16.79 -8.22 19.13
N LYS A 101 16.49 -9.04 18.10
CA LYS A 101 17.34 -9.21 16.90
C LYS A 101 17.48 -7.93 16.05
N PHE A 102 16.51 -7.01 16.15
CA PHE A 102 16.41 -5.83 15.27
C PHE A 102 16.77 -4.52 15.94
N THR A 103 17.07 -4.55 17.25
CA THR A 103 17.40 -3.38 18.07
C THR A 103 18.47 -2.50 17.42
N LYS A 104 19.48 -3.12 16.78
CA LYS A 104 20.51 -2.43 16.01
C LYS A 104 20.59 -2.98 14.57
N PRO A 105 20.65 -2.11 13.55
CA PRO A 105 20.87 -2.55 12.17
C PRO A 105 22.17 -3.37 12.04
N ASN A 106 22.12 -4.46 11.29
CA ASN A 106 23.28 -5.30 10.98
C ASN A 106 23.02 -6.18 9.75
N LEU A 107 24.09 -6.66 9.11
CA LEU A 107 24.04 -7.51 7.91
C LEU A 107 23.16 -8.78 8.05
N LYS A 108 23.09 -9.35 9.25
CA LYS A 108 22.41 -10.63 9.48
C LYS A 108 20.88 -10.48 9.50
N TYR A 109 20.38 -9.41 10.11
CA TYR A 109 18.96 -9.28 10.46
C TYR A 109 18.24 -8.09 9.83
N GLU A 110 18.95 -7.15 9.20
CA GLU A 110 18.32 -5.92 8.70
C GLU A 110 17.27 -6.19 7.61
N TRP A 111 17.57 -7.08 6.67
CA TRP A 111 16.61 -7.46 5.63
C TRP A 111 15.37 -8.16 6.22
N MET A 112 15.52 -8.92 7.31
CA MET A 112 14.39 -9.57 7.99
C MET A 112 13.48 -8.53 8.64
N PHE A 113 14.06 -7.53 9.31
CA PHE A 113 13.29 -6.42 9.89
C PHE A 113 12.50 -5.67 8.82
N ARG A 114 13.16 -5.27 7.72
CA ARG A 114 12.51 -4.54 6.62
C ARG A 114 11.44 -5.40 5.93
N LYS A 115 11.68 -6.71 5.75
CA LYS A 115 10.65 -7.66 5.31
C LYS A 115 9.45 -7.69 6.24
N GLU A 116 9.65 -7.76 7.56
CA GLU A 116 8.55 -7.75 8.53
C GLU A 116 7.76 -6.42 8.51
N VAL A 117 8.40 -5.29 8.20
CA VAL A 117 7.70 -4.01 7.96
C VAL A 117 6.77 -4.14 6.75
N VAL A 118 7.24 -4.71 5.63
CA VAL A 118 6.42 -4.96 4.43
C VAL A 118 5.28 -5.94 4.73
N GLU A 119 5.53 -7.00 5.50
CA GLU A 119 4.50 -7.95 5.93
C GLU A 119 3.38 -7.26 6.73
N GLN A 120 3.70 -6.28 7.58
CA GLN A 120 2.67 -5.49 8.26
C GLN A 120 1.86 -4.63 7.28
N ILE A 121 2.50 -4.00 6.29
CA ILE A 121 1.79 -3.22 5.27
C ILE A 121 0.85 -4.13 4.46
N ASN A 122 1.35 -5.29 4.02
CA ASN A 122 0.57 -6.32 3.35
C ASN A 122 -0.61 -6.79 4.20
N LYS A 123 -0.42 -6.96 5.51
CA LYS A 123 -1.48 -7.35 6.45
C LYS A 123 -2.58 -6.29 6.55
N ARG A 124 -2.24 -4.99 6.50
CA ARG A 124 -3.23 -3.89 6.54
C ARG A 124 -4.23 -3.96 5.38
N MET A 125 -3.78 -4.43 4.22
CA MET A 125 -4.60 -4.53 3.01
C MET A 125 -5.62 -5.68 3.05
N ILE A 126 -5.25 -6.81 3.65
CA ILE A 126 -6.03 -8.07 3.60
C ILE A 126 -6.77 -8.40 4.89
N THR A 127 -6.58 -7.61 5.96
CA THR A 127 -7.27 -7.78 7.25
C THR A 127 -8.48 -6.85 7.31
N TYR A 128 -9.64 -7.33 6.89
CA TYR A 128 -10.90 -6.59 6.96
C TYR A 128 -12.07 -7.58 7.10
N GLY A 129 -13.21 -7.07 7.55
CA GLY A 129 -14.46 -7.80 7.73
C GLY A 129 -15.49 -7.42 6.67
N ASN A 130 -16.50 -6.65 7.07
CA ASN A 130 -17.62 -6.25 6.22
C ASN A 130 -17.54 -4.80 5.71
N GLU A 131 -16.37 -4.17 5.77
CA GLU A 131 -16.17 -2.79 5.32
C GLU A 131 -16.32 -2.67 3.81
N ASP A 132 -16.79 -1.51 3.36
CA ASP A 132 -17.00 -1.16 1.95
C ASP A 132 -15.73 -0.57 1.34
N ILE A 133 -14.95 0.15 2.14
CA ILE A 133 -13.71 0.81 1.74
C ILE A 133 -12.56 0.35 2.62
N ILE A 134 -11.47 -0.08 1.98
CA ILE A 134 -10.19 -0.35 2.63
C ILE A 134 -9.24 0.77 2.20
N LEU A 135 -8.85 1.61 3.16
CA LEU A 135 -7.95 2.73 2.91
C LEU A 135 -6.56 2.39 3.46
N LEU A 136 -5.54 2.51 2.62
CA LEU A 136 -4.17 2.19 2.97
C LEU A 136 -3.28 3.44 2.89
N ASP A 137 -2.72 3.85 4.03
CA ASP A 137 -1.63 4.83 4.10
C ASP A 137 -0.31 4.13 3.79
N LYS A 138 0.12 4.22 2.51
CA LYS A 138 1.32 3.62 1.89
C LYS A 138 1.19 2.15 1.46
N SER A 139 1.59 1.85 0.22
CA SER A 139 1.68 0.49 -0.33
C SER A 139 2.99 -0.21 0.07
N PRO A 140 3.09 -1.55 -0.06
CA PRO A 140 4.37 -2.25 0.16
C PRO A 140 5.49 -1.80 -0.81
N TYR A 141 5.15 -1.18 -1.95
CA TYR A 141 6.12 -0.71 -2.94
C TYR A 141 6.98 0.46 -2.43
N CYS A 142 6.61 1.09 -1.33
CA CYS A 142 7.47 2.07 -0.68
C CYS A 142 8.87 1.51 -0.38
N GLU A 143 8.94 0.24 0.00
CA GLU A 143 10.20 -0.44 0.33
C GLU A 143 11.06 -0.61 -0.92
N TYR A 144 10.44 -0.92 -2.06
CA TYR A 144 11.12 -0.94 -3.36
C TYR A 144 11.72 0.43 -3.71
N PHE A 145 10.96 1.52 -3.51
CA PHE A 145 11.49 2.87 -3.74
C PHE A 145 12.66 3.20 -2.80
N TYR A 146 12.59 2.78 -1.54
CA TYR A 146 13.70 2.93 -0.59
C TYR A 146 14.93 2.12 -1.03
N GLN A 147 14.77 0.90 -1.52
CA GLN A 147 15.88 0.08 -2.05
C GLN A 147 16.54 0.70 -3.28
N ARG A 148 15.80 1.47 -4.09
CA ARG A 148 16.34 2.19 -5.26
C ARG A 148 17.04 3.51 -4.90
N THR A 149 16.85 4.00 -3.67
CA THR A 149 17.47 5.23 -3.18
C THR A 149 18.89 4.98 -2.71
N LYS A 150 19.89 5.26 -3.55
CA LYS A 150 21.32 4.98 -3.24
C LYS A 150 21.79 5.60 -1.92
N SER A 151 21.33 6.82 -1.59
CA SER A 151 21.66 7.48 -0.32
C SER A 151 21.06 6.78 0.91
N PHE A 152 20.15 5.82 0.73
CA PHE A 152 19.62 4.99 1.82
C PHE A 152 20.35 3.65 1.93
N ASP A 153 21.27 3.33 1.02
CA ASP A 153 22.10 2.15 1.16
C ASP A 153 23.09 2.34 2.30
N ARG A 154 22.93 1.51 3.34
CA ARG A 154 23.74 1.50 4.55
C ARG A 154 24.70 0.31 4.59
N GLY A 155 24.77 -0.47 3.50
CA GLY A 155 25.61 -1.66 3.42
C GLY A 155 25.14 -2.83 4.28
N TYR A 156 23.86 -2.86 4.70
CA TYR A 156 23.31 -3.93 5.54
C TYR A 156 22.45 -4.96 4.80
N ILE A 157 22.10 -4.70 3.55
CA ILE A 157 21.23 -5.56 2.75
C ILE A 157 22.07 -6.37 1.78
N THR A 158 22.07 -7.70 1.95
CA THR A 158 22.72 -8.61 1.01
C THR A 158 21.85 -8.85 -0.23
N PRO A 159 22.40 -9.31 -1.36
CA PRO A 159 21.60 -9.67 -2.53
C PRO A 159 20.50 -10.70 -2.22
N TYR A 160 20.80 -11.69 -1.39
CA TYR A 160 19.81 -12.65 -0.89
C TYR A 160 18.70 -11.96 -0.07
N GLY A 161 19.08 -11.07 0.86
CA GLY A 161 18.13 -10.30 1.64
C GLY A 161 17.23 -9.44 0.75
N ASN A 162 17.79 -8.82 -0.29
CA ASN A 162 17.04 -8.03 -1.27
C ASN A 162 15.99 -8.87 -2.00
N PHE A 163 16.40 -10.03 -2.54
CA PHE A 163 15.50 -10.98 -3.20
C PHE A 163 14.33 -11.40 -2.30
N ARG A 164 14.61 -11.77 -1.03
CA ARG A 164 13.58 -12.18 -0.07
C ARG A 164 12.61 -11.06 0.32
N MET A 165 13.07 -9.81 0.31
CA MET A 165 12.21 -8.65 0.50
C MET A 165 11.35 -8.40 -0.73
N GLU A 166 11.91 -8.46 -1.94
CA GLU A 166 11.17 -8.30 -3.20
C GLU A 166 10.03 -9.33 -3.34
N GLU A 167 10.25 -10.60 -2.96
CA GLU A 167 9.18 -11.61 -2.90
C GLU A 167 7.97 -11.16 -2.08
N GLU A 168 8.20 -10.48 -0.94
CA GLU A 168 7.12 -9.99 -0.07
C GLU A 168 6.54 -8.65 -0.56
N ILE A 169 7.37 -7.77 -1.12
CA ILE A 169 6.94 -6.48 -1.70
C ILE A 169 5.94 -6.72 -2.84
N PHE A 170 6.23 -7.69 -3.72
CA PHE A 170 5.41 -7.97 -4.91
C PHE A 170 4.37 -9.07 -4.71
N LYS A 171 4.28 -9.64 -3.51
CA LYS A 171 3.35 -10.73 -3.16
C LYS A 171 1.90 -10.51 -3.59
N TYR A 172 1.43 -9.27 -3.47
CA TYR A 172 0.05 -8.89 -3.76
C TYR A 172 -0.05 -7.94 -4.96
N LYS A 173 0.86 -8.06 -5.92
CA LYS A 173 0.87 -7.26 -7.14
C LYS A 173 -0.51 -7.25 -7.85
N ASP A 174 -1.13 -8.41 -8.06
CA ASP A 174 -2.45 -8.49 -8.71
C ASP A 174 -3.57 -7.74 -7.96
N ILE A 175 -3.47 -7.62 -6.63
CA ILE A 175 -4.42 -6.85 -5.82
C ILE A 175 -4.14 -5.36 -5.96
N ILE A 176 -2.86 -4.96 -5.90
CA ILE A 176 -2.44 -3.55 -6.02
C ILE A 176 -2.75 -3.00 -7.41
N ASP A 177 -2.56 -3.79 -8.47
CA ASP A 177 -2.89 -3.40 -9.85
C ASP A 177 -4.40 -3.23 -10.08
N ASN A 178 -5.23 -3.86 -9.25
CA ASN A 178 -6.68 -3.68 -9.28
C ASN A 178 -7.16 -2.54 -8.36
N ALA A 179 -6.30 -2.02 -7.47
CA ALA A 179 -6.63 -0.97 -6.52
C ALA A 179 -6.70 0.42 -7.17
N ILE A 180 -7.38 1.34 -6.50
CA ILE A 180 -7.25 2.78 -6.77
C ILE A 180 -6.01 3.29 -6.05
N VAL A 181 -5.07 3.88 -6.78
CA VAL A 181 -3.82 4.41 -6.23
C VAL A 181 -3.74 5.90 -6.49
N ILE A 182 -3.74 6.68 -5.40
CA ILE A 182 -3.49 8.12 -5.46
C ILE A 182 -2.13 8.42 -4.86
N PHE A 183 -1.22 8.91 -5.68
CA PHE A 183 0.11 9.29 -5.28
C PHE A 183 0.15 10.79 -4.98
N LEU A 184 0.47 11.15 -3.74
CA LEU A 184 0.50 12.54 -3.31
C LEU A 184 1.87 13.17 -3.55
N GLU A 185 1.87 14.35 -4.15
CA GLU A 185 3.05 15.22 -4.26
C GLU A 185 2.81 16.50 -3.44
N ASN A 186 3.84 16.99 -2.75
CA ASN A 186 3.75 18.24 -1.98
C ASN A 186 5.10 18.95 -1.99
N LYS A 187 5.14 20.20 -2.45
CA LYS A 187 6.38 20.99 -2.53
C LYS A 187 7.00 21.29 -1.16
N GLN A 188 6.21 21.25 -0.09
CA GLN A 188 6.68 21.47 1.30
C GLN A 188 7.06 20.17 2.02
N CYS A 189 7.12 19.03 1.30
CA CYS A 189 7.31 17.72 1.91
C CYS A 189 8.60 17.59 2.76
N TRP A 190 9.70 18.20 2.32
CA TRP A 190 10.95 18.25 3.11
C TRP A 190 10.77 19.00 4.43
N SER A 191 10.25 20.23 4.40
CA SER A 191 10.04 21.03 5.61
C SER A 191 9.09 20.31 6.58
N ASN A 192 8.01 19.72 6.07
CA ASN A 192 7.08 18.92 6.85
C ASN A 192 7.77 17.71 7.50
N TYR A 193 8.59 16.98 6.74
CA TYR A 193 9.37 15.84 7.24
C TYR A 193 10.34 16.27 8.34
N TYR A 194 11.19 17.26 8.05
CA TYR A 194 12.23 17.72 8.96
C TYR A 194 11.64 18.23 10.27
N ASN A 195 10.61 19.08 10.20
CA ASN A 195 9.92 19.60 11.38
C ASN A 195 9.29 18.47 12.21
N ARG A 196 8.72 17.45 11.56
CA ARG A 196 8.12 16.32 12.27
C ARG A 196 9.16 15.43 12.95
N GLU A 197 10.29 15.16 12.30
CA GLU A 197 11.32 14.28 12.87
C GLU A 197 12.15 14.98 13.96
N THR A 198 12.34 16.30 13.88
CA THR A 198 13.11 17.08 14.88
C THR A 198 12.27 17.52 16.08
N LYS A 199 10.95 17.74 15.95
CA LYS A 199 10.08 18.09 17.10
C LYS A 199 9.74 16.92 18.02
N LYS A 200 10.25 15.71 17.76
CA LYS A 200 9.97 14.51 18.56
C LYS A 200 10.67 14.47 19.92
N ASP A 201 11.45 15.49 20.26
CA ASP A 201 12.22 15.55 21.52
C ASP A 201 11.36 15.56 22.80
N ASN A 202 10.04 15.81 22.71
CA ASN A 202 9.11 15.80 23.85
C ASN A 202 8.16 14.58 23.89
N GLY A 203 8.70 13.36 23.81
CA GLY A 203 7.94 12.12 24.04
C GLY A 203 7.23 11.52 22.81
N GLY A 204 7.48 12.06 21.61
CA GLY A 204 7.04 11.46 20.36
C GLY A 204 7.93 10.28 19.96
N HIS A 205 7.35 9.19 19.44
CA HIS A 205 8.12 8.00 19.06
C HIS A 205 9.17 8.31 17.95
N LYS A 206 10.45 8.12 18.28
CA LYS A 206 11.59 8.27 17.36
C LYS A 206 11.49 7.28 16.19
N SER A 207 11.86 7.73 14.98
CA SER A 207 11.95 6.89 13.79
C SER A 207 12.92 5.73 13.99
N SER A 208 12.76 4.64 13.22
CA SER A 208 13.67 3.48 13.28
C SER A 208 15.07 3.74 12.75
N TYR A 209 15.28 4.93 12.17
CA TYR A 209 16.54 5.42 11.63
C TYR A 209 16.70 6.89 11.98
N GLU A 210 17.94 7.38 11.92
CA GLU A 210 18.26 8.80 12.05
C GLU A 210 17.51 9.66 11.01
N THR A 211 17.26 10.92 11.39
CA THR A 211 16.67 11.92 10.50
C THR A 211 17.55 12.12 9.27
N LEU A 212 16.95 12.03 8.10
CA LEU A 212 17.65 12.22 6.83
C LEU A 212 18.13 13.66 6.67
N LYS A 213 19.26 13.85 5.98
CA LYS A 213 19.67 15.14 5.46
C LYS A 213 18.81 15.50 4.24
N GLU A 214 18.68 16.79 3.94
CA GLU A 214 17.84 17.28 2.84
C GLU A 214 18.14 16.61 1.51
N LYS A 215 19.43 16.48 1.16
CA LYS A 215 19.85 15.82 -0.09
C LYS A 215 19.39 14.35 -0.16
N GLU A 216 19.56 13.60 0.93
CA GLU A 216 19.15 12.19 1.00
C GLU A 216 17.63 12.05 0.90
N TYR A 217 16.90 12.98 1.54
CA TYR A 217 15.45 13.05 1.43
C TYR A 217 14.99 13.37 -0.01
N LEU A 218 15.61 14.35 -0.67
CA LEU A 218 15.28 14.72 -2.04
C LEU A 218 15.63 13.61 -3.04
N ASP A 219 16.69 12.84 -2.81
CA ASP A 219 16.98 11.62 -3.57
C ASP A 219 15.82 10.61 -3.45
N MET A 220 15.27 10.41 -2.24
CA MET A 220 14.10 9.57 -2.03
C MET A 220 12.88 10.13 -2.78
N VAL A 221 12.63 11.44 -2.74
CA VAL A 221 11.53 12.06 -3.53
C VAL A 221 11.68 11.77 -5.01
N LYS A 222 12.90 11.90 -5.54
CA LYS A 222 13.21 11.59 -6.94
C LYS A 222 12.94 10.13 -7.25
N MET A 223 13.42 9.18 -6.43
CA MET A 223 13.19 7.75 -6.65
C MET A 223 11.72 7.38 -6.61
N PHE A 224 10.96 7.97 -5.67
CA PHE A 224 9.52 7.80 -5.57
C PHE A 224 8.79 8.27 -6.83
N LYS A 225 9.31 9.30 -7.53
CA LYS A 225 8.74 9.80 -8.79
C LYS A 225 9.13 8.96 -9.99
N GLU A 226 10.40 8.58 -10.09
CA GLU A 226 10.94 7.82 -11.24
C GLU A 226 10.41 6.39 -11.30
N HIS A 227 10.09 5.78 -10.16
CA HIS A 227 9.70 4.37 -10.08
C HIS A 227 8.18 4.15 -9.96
N GLN A 228 7.35 5.19 -10.11
CA GLN A 228 5.88 5.06 -10.10
C GLN A 228 5.35 4.15 -11.22
N VAL A 229 6.15 3.91 -12.26
CA VAL A 229 5.82 3.01 -13.39
C VAL A 229 5.52 1.57 -12.94
N ILE A 230 5.90 1.21 -11.72
CA ILE A 230 5.61 -0.10 -11.13
C ILE A 230 4.12 -0.33 -10.87
N TYR A 231 3.31 0.73 -10.78
CA TYR A 231 1.85 0.62 -10.80
C TYR A 231 1.39 0.52 -12.26
N GLU A 232 1.02 -0.68 -12.70
CA GLU A 232 0.78 -0.96 -14.12
C GLU A 232 -0.55 -0.36 -14.62
N ASN A 233 -1.55 -0.29 -13.75
CA ASN A 233 -2.89 0.14 -14.12
C ASN A 233 -3.04 1.67 -14.12
N LYS A 234 -2.62 2.29 -15.23
CA LYS A 234 -2.73 3.75 -15.43
C LYS A 234 -4.16 4.29 -15.40
N LYS A 235 -5.21 3.44 -15.49
CA LYS A 235 -6.61 3.87 -15.39
C LYS A 235 -7.09 4.06 -13.96
N LYS A 236 -6.43 3.41 -12.99
CA LYS A 236 -6.76 3.51 -11.55
C LYS A 236 -5.67 4.20 -10.73
N TYR A 237 -4.70 4.79 -11.42
CA TYR A 237 -3.54 5.45 -10.82
C TYR A 237 -3.55 6.94 -11.16
N LYS A 238 -3.29 7.80 -10.15
CA LYS A 238 -3.09 9.23 -10.37
C LYS A 238 -2.09 9.84 -9.39
N ALA A 239 -1.11 10.57 -9.93
CA ALA A 239 -0.32 11.52 -9.15
C ALA A 239 -1.08 12.84 -9.00
N VAL A 240 -1.17 13.36 -7.78
CA VAL A 240 -1.88 14.60 -7.45
C VAL A 240 -1.01 15.48 -6.55
N GLU A 241 -0.70 16.68 -7.03
CA GLU A 241 -0.09 17.72 -6.18
C GLU A 241 -1.14 18.27 -5.22
N ILE A 242 -0.82 18.19 -3.92
CA ILE A 242 -1.60 18.74 -2.82
C ILE A 242 -0.84 19.87 -2.14
N LYS A 243 -1.61 20.70 -1.45
CA LYS A 243 -1.11 21.75 -0.56
C LYS A 243 -1.55 21.43 0.87
N ASN A 244 -0.93 22.07 1.84
CA ASN A 244 -1.34 22.01 3.23
C ASN A 244 -2.60 22.89 3.45
N ASP A 245 -3.69 22.60 2.72
CA ASP A 245 -4.94 23.38 2.74
C ASP A 245 -6.17 22.49 3.01
N ARG A 246 -7.33 23.14 3.21
CA ARG A 246 -8.61 22.47 3.50
C ARG A 246 -9.31 21.92 2.26
N GLU A 247 -8.75 22.13 1.07
CA GLU A 247 -9.40 21.82 -0.21
C GLU A 247 -8.74 20.64 -0.94
N SER A 248 -7.48 20.34 -0.64
CA SER A 248 -6.71 19.29 -1.30
C SER A 248 -7.37 17.93 -1.18
N TRP A 249 -7.94 17.59 -0.02
CA TRP A 249 -8.64 16.32 0.17
C TRP A 249 -9.88 16.19 -0.75
N LYS A 250 -10.59 17.28 -1.05
CA LYS A 250 -11.76 17.25 -1.96
C LYS A 250 -11.34 16.87 -3.38
N ARG A 251 -10.19 17.37 -3.83
CA ARG A 251 -9.62 16.98 -5.14
C ARG A 251 -9.31 15.49 -5.18
N ILE A 252 -8.71 14.95 -4.12
CA ILE A 252 -8.41 13.51 -3.99
C ILE A 252 -9.69 12.69 -4.00
N TYR A 253 -10.66 13.06 -3.18
CA TYR A 253 -11.97 12.42 -3.10
C TYR A 253 -12.67 12.38 -4.47
N ASN A 254 -12.71 13.51 -5.18
CA ASN A 254 -13.32 13.59 -6.50
C ASN A 254 -12.63 12.69 -7.53
N GLN A 255 -11.30 12.50 -7.46
CA GLN A 255 -10.61 11.54 -8.33
C GLN A 255 -11.00 10.10 -7.99
N ILE A 256 -11.05 9.75 -6.70
CA ILE A 256 -11.46 8.41 -6.26
C ILE A 256 -12.88 8.11 -6.75
N VAL A 257 -13.83 9.02 -6.58
CA VAL A 257 -15.22 8.83 -7.03
C VAL A 257 -15.29 8.65 -8.54
N ARG A 258 -14.47 9.36 -9.33
CA ARG A 258 -14.40 9.15 -10.78
C ARG A 258 -13.93 7.74 -11.11
N PHE A 259 -12.85 7.28 -10.49
CA PHE A 259 -12.36 5.92 -10.70
C PHE A 259 -13.37 4.85 -10.31
N ILE A 260 -14.10 5.03 -9.21
CA ILE A 260 -15.16 4.10 -8.81
C ILE A 260 -16.29 4.07 -9.85
N LYS A 261 -16.67 5.23 -10.42
CA LYS A 261 -17.72 5.30 -11.45
C LYS A 261 -17.29 4.67 -12.78
N ASP A 262 -16.02 4.86 -13.18
CA ASP A 262 -15.50 4.32 -14.44
C ASP A 262 -15.31 2.78 -14.41
N GLU A 263 -15.44 2.14 -13.24
CA GLU A 263 -15.41 0.68 -13.06
C GLU A 263 -16.75 -0.02 -13.33
N TYR A 264 -17.87 0.73 -13.37
CA TYR A 264 -19.23 0.22 -13.53
C TYR A 264 -19.94 0.82 -14.75
#